data_AF-A0A1A8RV84-F1
#
_entry.id   AF-A0A1A8RV84-F1
#
_cell.length_a   1.000
_cell.length_b   1.000
_cell.length_c   1.000
_cell.angle_alpha   90.00
_cell.angle_beta   90.00
_cell.angle_gamma   90.00
#
_symmetry.space_group_name_H-M   'P 1'
#
loop_
_entity.id
_entity.type
_entity.pdbx_description
1 polymer ?
#
loop_
_entity_poly.entity_id
_entity_poly.type
_entity_poly.pdbx_seq_one_letter_code
_entity_poly.pdbx_strand_id
1 'polypeptide(L)'
;MPDSAFQIDGFQLFRADSDYRSGKTRGGGLCAYVNGGWCTNCVLVKSYCSEAIELMTVKCRSHYLPRDFTAVFVTTVYIPP
;
A
#
# COMPACT_ATOMS: atom_id res chain seq x y z
N MET A 1 3.41 -16.08 -1.38
CA MET A 1 2.97 -16.16 0.03
C MET A 1 1.55 -15.64 0.13
N PRO A 2 0.66 -16.26 0.92
CA PRO A 2 -0.71 -15.79 1.09
C PRO A 2 -0.77 -14.52 1.95
N ASP A 3 -1.79 -13.69 1.75
CA ASP A 3 -1.94 -12.44 2.52
C ASP A 3 -2.14 -12.69 4.02
N SER A 4 -2.70 -13.84 4.40
CA SER A 4 -2.86 -14.25 5.80
C SER A 4 -1.55 -14.34 6.57
N ALA A 5 -0.42 -14.57 5.89
CA ALA A 5 0.90 -14.61 6.52
C ALA A 5 1.41 -13.21 6.93
N PHE A 6 0.81 -12.15 6.40
CA PHE A 6 1.18 -10.76 6.65
C PHE A 6 0.10 -10.00 7.41
N GLN A 7 -1.02 -10.64 7.74
CA GLN A 7 -2.13 -9.98 8.39
C GLN A 7 -1.77 -9.59 9.83
N ILE A 8 -2.01 -8.32 10.18
CA ILE A 8 -1.84 -7.80 11.54
C ILE A 8 -3.23 -7.43 12.07
N ASP A 9 -3.57 -7.92 13.25
CA ASP A 9 -4.86 -7.63 13.88
C ASP A 9 -5.08 -6.13 14.07
N GLY A 10 -6.27 -5.66 13.68
CA GLY A 10 -6.62 -4.24 13.73
C GLY A 10 -6.05 -3.40 12.59
N PHE A 11 -5.36 -3.99 11.61
CA PHE A 11 -4.85 -3.29 10.43
C PHE A 11 -5.39 -3.89 9.13
N GLN A 12 -5.66 -3.02 8.16
CA GLN A 12 -5.90 -3.40 6.78
C GLN A 12 -4.56 -3.52 6.06
N LEU A 13 -4.31 -4.64 5.39
CA LEU A 13 -3.12 -4.90 4.60
C LEU A 13 -3.35 -4.47 3.14
N PHE A 14 -2.45 -3.64 2.62
CA PHE A 14 -2.31 -3.37 1.19
C PHE A 14 -0.95 -3.89 0.74
N ARG A 15 -0.91 -4.63 -0.36
CA ARG A 15 0.31 -5.27 -0.86
C ARG A 15 0.46 -5.08 -2.36
N ALA A 16 1.67 -4.79 -2.79
CA ALA A 16 2.08 -4.68 -4.17
C ALA A 16 3.37 -5.49 -4.36
N ASP A 17 3.20 -6.77 -4.66
CA ASP A 17 4.31 -7.67 -4.95
C ASP A 17 4.95 -7.34 -6.31
N SER A 18 6.25 -7.61 -6.42
CA SER A 18 6.93 -7.55 -7.71
C SER A 18 6.44 -8.68 -8.62
N ASP A 19 6.06 -8.33 -9.85
CA ASP A 19 5.70 -9.28 -10.89
C ASP A 19 6.85 -9.45 -11.91
N TYR A 20 6.68 -10.39 -12.86
CA TYR A 20 7.67 -10.65 -13.90
C TYR A 20 7.89 -9.44 -14.86
N ARG A 21 7.00 -8.46 -14.85
CA ARG A 21 7.07 -7.26 -15.70
C ARG A 21 7.89 -6.14 -15.06
N SER A 22 8.19 -6.26 -13.76
CA SER A 22 8.98 -5.29 -13.02
C SER A 22 10.47 -5.25 -13.44
N GLY A 23 10.96 -6.25 -14.19
CA GLY A 23 12.37 -6.36 -14.56
C GLY A 23 13.29 -6.80 -13.41
N LYS A 24 12.78 -6.93 -12.17
CA LYS A 24 13.62 -7.31 -11.04
C LYS A 24 14.20 -8.72 -11.18
N THR A 25 15.50 -8.83 -10.90
CA THR A 25 16.23 -10.11 -10.82
C THR A 25 16.00 -10.84 -9.49
N ARG A 26 15.50 -10.13 -8.47
CA ARG A 26 15.15 -10.66 -7.14
C ARG A 26 13.70 -10.31 -6.81
N GLY A 27 13.04 -11.19 -6.05
CA GLY A 27 11.72 -10.88 -5.50
C GLY A 27 11.76 -9.64 -4.59
N GLY A 28 10.60 -9.06 -4.34
CA GLY A 28 10.43 -7.84 -3.56
C GLY A 28 8.98 -7.37 -3.61
N GLY A 29 8.74 -6.16 -3.17
CA GLY A 29 7.41 -5.56 -3.14
C GLY A 29 7.18 -4.71 -1.91
N LEU A 30 6.10 -3.94 -1.98
CA LEU A 30 5.67 -3.05 -0.92
C LEU A 30 4.48 -3.63 -0.17
N CYS A 31 4.44 -3.37 1.14
CA CYS A 31 3.22 -3.48 1.91
C CYS A 31 2.98 -2.20 2.71
N ALA A 32 1.70 -1.87 2.91
CA ALA A 32 1.26 -0.79 3.78
C ALA A 32 0.16 -1.31 4.69
N TYR A 33 0.25 -0.94 5.97
CA TYR A 33 -0.73 -1.28 6.99
C TYR A 33 -1.50 -0.03 7.37
N VAL A 34 -2.82 -0.09 7.27
CA VAL A 34 -3.69 1.01 7.69
C VAL A 34 -4.44 0.62 8.95
N ASN A 35 -4.23 1.35 10.05
CA ASN A 35 -4.91 1.09 11.31
C ASN A 35 -6.43 1.27 11.15
N GLY A 36 -7.20 0.24 11.48
CA GLY A 36 -8.67 0.24 11.35
C GLY A 36 -9.36 1.24 12.26
N GLY A 37 -8.76 1.63 13.38
CA GLY A 37 -9.25 2.72 14.24
C GLY A 37 -9.05 4.11 13.64
N TRP A 38 -8.12 4.27 12.69
CA TRP A 38 -7.93 5.52 11.95
C TRP A 38 -8.78 5.59 10.68
N CYS A 39 -8.84 4.51 9.92
CA CYS A 39 -9.56 4.47 8.66
C CYS A 39 -9.99 3.04 8.29
N THR A 40 -11.28 2.86 7.98
CA THR A 40 -11.82 1.63 7.41
C THR A 40 -12.07 1.73 5.89
N ASN A 41 -12.35 2.92 5.37
CA ASN A 41 -12.59 3.13 3.94
C ASN A 41 -11.26 3.40 3.21
N CYS A 42 -10.59 2.32 2.82
CA CYS A 42 -9.29 2.36 2.14
C CYS A 42 -9.34 1.60 0.83
N VAL A 43 -8.70 2.14 -0.22
CA VAL A 43 -8.64 1.52 -1.55
C VAL A 43 -7.26 1.69 -2.15
N LEU A 44 -6.70 0.61 -2.69
CA LEU A 44 -5.51 0.66 -3.54
C LEU A 44 -5.85 1.38 -4.86
N VAL A 45 -5.22 2.52 -5.10
CA VAL A 45 -5.48 3.33 -6.32
C VAL A 45 -4.45 3.04 -7.40
N LYS A 46 -3.20 2.86 -7.01
CA LYS A 46 -2.11 2.64 -7.95
C LYS A 46 -1.04 1.77 -7.30
N SER A 47 -0.49 0.86 -8.08
CA SER A 47 0.79 0.23 -7.83
C SER A 47 1.67 0.35 -9.07
N TYR A 48 2.97 0.43 -8.85
CA TYR A 48 3.98 0.43 -9.89
C TYR A 48 5.24 -0.24 -9.36
N CYS A 49 5.87 -1.05 -10.19
CA CYS A 49 7.06 -1.79 -9.81
C CYS A 49 8.00 -1.85 -11.02
N SER A 50 9.23 -1.39 -10.83
CA SER A 50 10.34 -1.50 -11.78
C SER A 50 11.63 -1.87 -11.05
N GLU A 51 12.72 -2.08 -11.80
CA GLU A 51 14.06 -2.26 -11.23
C GLU A 51 14.49 -1.09 -10.36
N ALA A 52 14.10 0.14 -10.73
CA ALA A 52 14.55 1.35 -10.06
C ALA A 52 13.65 1.77 -8.89
N ILE A 53 12.35 1.46 -8.94
CA ILE A 53 11.39 1.96 -7.94
C ILE A 53 10.22 1.02 -7.75
N GLU A 54 9.77 0.90 -6.50
CA GLU A 54 8.48 0.34 -6.13
C GLU A 54 7.62 1.46 -5.56
N LEU A 55 6.36 1.51 -5.99
CA LEU A 55 5.41 2.52 -5.56
C LEU A 55 4.02 1.91 -5.37
N MET A 56 3.34 2.32 -4.31
CA MET A 56 1.96 1.99 -4.05
C MET A 56 1.24 3.19 -3.44
N THR A 57 0.06 3.52 -3.95
CA THR A 57 -0.80 4.58 -3.42
C THR A 57 -2.12 4.02 -2.93
N VAL A 58 -2.41 4.25 -1.65
CA VAL A 58 -3.67 3.90 -1.00
C VAL A 58 -4.45 5.18 -0.72
N LYS A 59 -5.70 5.24 -1.18
CA LYS A 59 -6.65 6.29 -0.81
C LYS A 59 -7.33 5.89 0.49
N CYS A 60 -7.34 6.78 1.47
CA CYS A 60 -7.94 6.60 2.79
C CYS A 60 -8.97 7.69 3.06
N ARG A 61 -10.22 7.34 3.38
CA ARG A 61 -11.21 8.27 3.95
C ARG A 61 -11.35 8.03 5.45
N SER A 62 -10.43 8.64 6.20
CA SER A 62 -10.38 8.52 7.66
C SER A 62 -11.64 9.06 8.35
N HIS A 63 -11.94 8.47 9.51
CA HIS A 63 -13.05 8.87 10.39
C HIS A 63 -12.96 10.33 10.85
N TYR A 64 -11.74 10.84 11.02
CA TYR A 64 -11.47 12.17 11.58
C TYR A 64 -11.19 13.23 10.51
N LEU A 65 -11.27 12.87 9.23
CA LEU A 65 -10.95 13.80 8.15
C LEU A 65 -12.08 14.84 8.01
N PRO A 66 -11.77 16.17 8.03
CA PRO A 66 -12.79 17.21 7.97
C PRO A 66 -13.69 17.09 6.73
N ARG A 67 -14.88 17.68 6.78
CA ARG A 67 -15.87 17.57 5.70
C ARG A 67 -15.35 18.08 4.36
N ASP A 68 -14.51 19.12 4.38
CA ASP A 68 -13.95 19.75 3.18
C ASP A 68 -12.88 18.89 2.48
N PHE A 69 -12.35 17.88 3.17
CA PHE A 69 -11.38 16.97 2.61
C PHE A 69 -12.04 15.63 2.24
N THR A 70 -11.92 15.26 0.96
CA THR A 70 -12.57 14.06 0.42
C THR A 70 -11.83 12.78 0.79
N ALA A 71 -10.49 12.81 0.79
CA ALA A 71 -9.64 11.67 1.15
C ALA A 71 -8.18 12.10 1.36
N VAL A 72 -7.40 11.23 1.99
CA VAL A 72 -5.93 11.28 2.05
C VAL A 72 -5.37 10.23 1.11
N PHE A 73 -4.34 10.56 0.34
CA PHE A 73 -3.60 9.59 -0.47
C PHE A 73 -2.25 9.33 0.18
N VAL A 74 -2.01 8.09 0.59
CA VAL A 74 -0.74 7.64 1.18
C VAL A 74 0.03 6.90 0.10
N THR A 75 1.19 7.43 -0.27
CA THR A 75 2.08 6.82 -1.26
C THR A 75 3.31 6.26 -0.58
N THR A 76 3.46 4.94 -0.60
CA THR A 76 4.64 4.23 -0.15
C THR A 76 5.59 4.07 -1.34
N VAL A 77 6.87 4.43 -1.14
CA VAL A 77 7.90 4.35 -2.17
C VAL A 77 9.11 3.63 -1.60
N TYR A 78 9.65 2.68 -2.36
CA TYR A 78 10.93 2.05 -2.08
C TYR A 78 11.86 2.22 -3.28
N ILE A 79 13.07 2.69 -3.01
CA ILE A 79 14.15 2.85 -3.98
C ILE A 79 15.28 1.93 -3.49
N PRO A 80 15.65 0.89 -4.25
CA PRO A 80 16.76 0.01 -3.89
C PRO A 80 18.08 0.79 -3.71
N PRO A 81 18.96 0.36 -2.77
CA PRO A 81 20.26 0.99 -2.54
C PRO A 81 21.25 0.79 -3.70
#